data_AF-A0A0D2XFL4-F1
#
_entry.id   AF-A0A0D2XFL4-F1
#
_cell.length_a   1.000
_cell.length_b   1.000
_cell.length_c   1.000
_cell.angle_alpha   90.00
_cell.angle_beta   90.00
_cell.angle_gamma   90.00
#
_symmetry.space_group_name_H-M   'P 1'
#
loop_
_entity.id
_entity.type
_entity.pdbx_description
1 polymer ?
#
loop_
_entity_poly.entity_id
_entity_poly.type
_entity_poly.pdbx_seq_one_letter_code
_entity_poly.pdbx_strand_id
1 'polypeptide(L)'
;MLTQVLKEIRNGELDLTDSKKLAAFATHRGPDLARQTGDKDQPTALHIMAKEDKKSLPNLDEKMEPLVKFLCQQKNYLEIKDRSGHTSLFLAIEQRKIMVQWMCDSHPDISNIISIVGSKGMNCLHIGINKRIKFLDLLIERAKPEAFAAKDDNGNTPLHLAVDYDNCKREQLEYVKMVLEKGDRAIFSSTNGDFNKANLSPYRCHKESVRKGRKKAAGGAEKPGKETESVPNRGISSYIPPILSADGSTRPETRDRIQVDHRTKYGGSIPIQASVPMASTVPSVIPDSADSKKVPRDSDASKSKKGKKSGSKSDPVDETIVKGVERLLKLHYLRSRDSTDAMEILYGKNAPSDKELSFDLYGMMHPDESLTQKGLANLLRIIKFEDTLQYVWIPRITVEEPQQSKSRTSMRKQVKPVPDGAGRSDLVHIFDQLRNKGVETVLRVFVQDSDPDSPSHSDEAIEKALQGMGVEVWDWNKTDLCTEVIVTAAPKAREVHLYWSGNNAVLRGWSEAGGLAKLPELGLVKLHIQQVSLPSQ
;
A
#
# COMPACT_ATOMS: atom_id res chain seq x y z
N MET A 1 30.06 -37.98 8.77
CA MET A 1 30.89 -36.80 9.11
C MET A 1 30.12 -35.73 9.89
N LEU A 2 29.03 -35.18 9.36
CA LEU A 2 28.26 -34.09 10.01
C LEU A 2 27.89 -34.38 11.48
N THR A 3 27.30 -35.55 11.76
CA THR A 3 26.90 -35.94 13.12
C THR A 3 28.07 -35.91 14.10
N GLN A 4 29.27 -36.30 13.65
CA GLN A 4 30.47 -36.30 14.46
C GLN A 4 30.94 -34.87 14.76
N VAL A 5 31.00 -34.01 13.73
CA VAL A 5 31.33 -32.58 13.88
C VAL A 5 30.38 -31.89 14.87
N LEU A 6 29.07 -32.12 14.74
CA LEU A 6 28.07 -31.53 15.64
C LEU A 6 28.21 -32.03 17.09
N LYS A 7 28.59 -33.30 17.30
CA LYS A 7 28.86 -33.83 18.64
C LYS A 7 30.10 -33.20 19.26
N GLU A 8 31.19 -33.09 18.49
CA GLU A 8 32.44 -32.47 18.94
C GLU A 8 32.22 -31.00 19.35
N ILE A 9 31.45 -30.23 18.55
CA ILE A 9 31.13 -28.84 18.89
C ILE A 9 30.31 -28.75 20.18
N ARG A 10 29.30 -29.63 20.33
CA ARG A 10 28.46 -29.64 21.52
C ARG A 10 29.24 -30.00 22.78
N ASN A 11 30.12 -30.99 22.69
CA ASN A 11 30.97 -31.46 23.78
C ASN A 11 32.12 -30.48 24.12
N GLY A 12 32.36 -29.48 23.26
CA GLY A 12 33.48 -28.53 23.42
C GLY A 12 34.83 -29.08 22.93
N GLU A 13 34.84 -30.25 22.30
CA GLU A 13 36.03 -30.85 21.67
C GLU A 13 36.45 -30.05 20.42
N LEU A 14 35.47 -29.48 19.70
CA LEU A 14 35.68 -28.59 18.56
C LEU A 14 35.04 -27.22 18.82
N ASP A 15 35.85 -26.25 19.23
CA ASP A 15 35.39 -24.87 19.42
C ASP A 15 35.62 -24.04 18.15
N LEU A 16 34.54 -23.82 17.38
CA LEU A 16 34.59 -23.02 16.16
C LEU A 16 34.40 -21.51 16.43
N THR A 17 34.22 -21.10 17.69
CA THR A 17 34.21 -19.67 18.05
C THR A 17 35.63 -19.10 18.12
N ASP A 18 36.62 -19.97 18.32
CA ASP A 18 38.04 -19.64 18.16
C ASP A 18 38.42 -19.55 16.68
N SER A 19 38.97 -18.40 16.29
CA SER A 19 39.29 -18.10 14.89
C SER A 19 40.37 -19.00 14.29
N LYS A 20 41.33 -19.48 15.10
CA LYS A 20 42.39 -20.39 14.64
C LYS A 20 41.83 -21.79 14.40
N LYS A 21 40.99 -22.27 15.32
CA LYS A 21 40.31 -23.57 15.18
C LYS A 21 39.33 -23.55 14.00
N LEU A 22 38.59 -22.45 13.80
CA LEU A 22 37.73 -22.28 12.63
C LEU A 22 38.54 -22.28 11.33
N ALA A 23 39.68 -21.59 11.27
CA ALA A 23 40.56 -21.61 10.11
C ALA A 23 41.10 -23.02 9.82
N ALA A 24 41.59 -23.74 10.84
CA ALA A 24 42.06 -25.12 10.70
C ALA A 24 40.93 -26.06 10.23
N PHE A 25 39.72 -25.89 10.78
CA PHE A 25 38.55 -26.63 10.34
C PHE A 25 38.24 -26.33 8.86
N ALA A 26 38.19 -25.06 8.47
CA ALA A 26 37.92 -24.60 7.12
C ALA A 26 38.92 -25.14 6.09
N THR A 27 40.18 -25.37 6.48
CA THR A 27 41.21 -25.97 5.61
C THR A 27 41.09 -27.49 5.52
N HIS A 28 40.88 -28.18 6.64
CA HIS A 28 41.06 -29.64 6.69
C HIS A 28 39.78 -30.47 6.65
N ARG A 29 38.67 -29.97 7.22
CA ARG A 29 37.40 -30.74 7.37
C ARG A 29 36.21 -30.05 6.70
N GLY A 30 36.25 -28.72 6.63
CA GLY A 30 35.22 -27.89 6.04
C GLY A 30 34.87 -28.25 4.60
N PRO A 31 35.86 -28.43 3.68
CA PRO A 31 35.58 -28.72 2.28
C PRO A 31 34.86 -30.06 2.07
N ASP A 32 35.23 -31.09 2.83
CA ASP A 32 34.56 -32.39 2.78
C ASP A 32 33.13 -32.31 3.32
N LEU A 33 32.90 -31.54 4.39
CA LEU A 33 31.57 -31.33 4.95
C LEU A 33 30.67 -30.50 4.02
N ALA A 34 31.25 -29.58 3.25
CA ALA A 34 30.56 -28.76 2.26
C ALA A 34 30.24 -29.50 0.96
N ARG A 35 30.66 -30.76 0.79
CA ARG A 35 30.23 -31.56 -0.37
C ARG A 35 28.75 -31.92 -0.28
N GLN A 36 28.15 -32.16 -1.44
CA GLN A 36 26.81 -32.74 -1.48
C GLN A 36 26.84 -34.17 -0.92
N THR A 37 25.77 -34.54 -0.24
CA THR A 37 25.66 -35.79 0.51
C THR A 37 25.36 -37.00 -0.39
N GLY A 38 24.95 -36.76 -1.64
CA GLY A 38 24.40 -37.76 -2.56
C GLY A 38 22.92 -38.09 -2.30
N ASP A 39 22.37 -37.70 -1.15
CA ASP A 39 20.95 -37.81 -0.83
C ASP A 39 20.18 -36.62 -1.42
N LYS A 40 19.30 -36.87 -2.39
CA LYS A 40 18.49 -35.82 -3.02
C LYS A 40 17.51 -35.16 -2.05
N ASP A 41 17.09 -35.85 -0.99
CA ASP A 41 16.17 -35.31 0.01
C ASP A 41 16.87 -34.44 1.06
N GLN A 42 18.19 -34.57 1.17
CA GLN A 42 19.05 -33.81 2.08
C GLN A 42 20.41 -33.53 1.44
N PRO A 43 20.45 -32.78 0.32
CA PRO A 43 21.63 -32.72 -0.55
C PRO A 43 22.83 -32.02 0.06
N THR A 44 22.64 -31.28 1.16
CA THR A 44 23.71 -30.55 1.83
C THR A 44 23.63 -30.72 3.34
N ALA A 45 24.74 -30.48 4.05
CA ALA A 45 24.77 -30.48 5.51
C ALA A 45 23.74 -29.51 6.10
N LEU A 46 23.50 -28.35 5.46
CA LEU A 46 22.49 -27.40 5.90
C LEU A 46 21.06 -27.91 5.72
N HIS A 47 20.75 -28.73 4.70
CA HIS A 47 19.44 -29.38 4.59
C HIS A 47 19.23 -30.38 5.74
N ILE A 48 20.24 -31.20 6.05
CA ILE A 48 20.19 -32.13 7.19
C ILE A 48 19.96 -31.34 8.49
N MET A 49 20.74 -30.28 8.71
CA MET A 49 20.61 -29.42 9.88
C MET A 49 19.24 -28.73 9.96
N ALA A 50 18.63 -28.34 8.84
CA ALA A 50 17.33 -27.66 8.83
C ALA A 50 16.13 -28.61 9.02
N LYS A 51 16.21 -29.84 8.48
CA LYS A 51 15.08 -30.80 8.40
C LYS A 51 14.94 -31.73 9.61
N GLU A 52 16.02 -32.05 10.32
CA GLU A 52 16.00 -33.27 11.15
C GLU A 52 15.31 -33.18 12.52
N ASP A 53 14.73 -34.35 12.85
CA ASP A 53 14.06 -34.75 14.08
C ASP A 53 14.99 -34.65 15.30
N LYS A 54 14.43 -34.28 16.47
CA LYS A 54 15.18 -34.00 17.71
C LYS A 54 15.98 -35.19 18.27
N LYS A 55 15.81 -36.38 17.70
CA LYS A 55 16.35 -37.65 18.23
C LYS A 55 17.71 -38.04 17.63
N SER A 56 18.06 -37.62 16.42
CA SER A 56 19.28 -38.06 15.71
C SER A 56 20.47 -37.10 15.85
N LEU A 57 20.21 -35.79 15.93
CA LEU A 57 21.24 -34.76 15.96
C LEU A 57 21.30 -33.98 17.28
N PRO A 58 22.49 -33.47 17.65
CA PRO A 58 22.61 -32.44 18.67
C PRO A 58 21.63 -31.28 18.45
N ASN A 59 21.06 -30.75 19.53
CA ASN A 59 20.30 -29.52 19.45
C ASN A 59 21.23 -28.38 19.01
N LEU A 60 20.79 -27.56 18.06
CA LEU A 60 21.56 -26.40 17.62
C LEU A 60 21.47 -25.32 18.69
N ASP A 61 22.63 -24.81 19.07
CA ASP A 61 22.82 -23.66 19.94
C ASP A 61 23.83 -22.70 19.29
N GLU A 62 24.14 -21.60 19.98
CA GLU A 62 25.03 -20.53 19.50
C GLU A 62 26.44 -21.04 19.14
N LYS A 63 26.91 -22.17 19.69
CA LYS A 63 28.23 -22.73 19.35
C LYS A 63 28.29 -23.26 17.91
N MET A 64 27.14 -23.57 17.34
CA MET A 64 27.01 -24.08 15.96
C MET A 64 26.92 -22.95 14.93
N GLU A 65 26.76 -21.69 15.37
CA GLU A 65 26.67 -20.54 14.49
C GLU A 65 27.87 -20.46 13.52
N PRO A 66 29.13 -20.53 13.97
CA PRO A 66 30.28 -20.41 13.06
C PRO A 66 30.32 -21.50 11.98
N LEU A 67 29.84 -22.71 12.29
CA LEU A 67 29.72 -23.79 11.30
C LEU A 67 28.70 -23.45 10.22
N VAL A 68 27.52 -22.96 10.62
CA VAL A 68 26.47 -22.54 9.67
C VAL A 68 26.99 -21.39 8.81
N LYS A 69 27.66 -20.40 9.40
CA LYS A 69 28.25 -19.27 8.66
C LYS A 69 29.27 -19.75 7.62
N PHE A 70 30.18 -20.64 8.01
CA PHE A 70 31.17 -21.23 7.12
C PHE A 70 30.52 -21.95 5.93
N LEU A 71 29.47 -22.75 6.19
CA LEU A 71 28.75 -23.47 5.14
C LEU A 71 27.98 -22.51 4.21
N CYS A 72 27.40 -21.43 4.74
CA CYS A 72 26.74 -20.41 3.93
C CYS A 72 27.70 -19.68 2.98
N GLN A 73 28.99 -19.55 3.32
CA GLN A 73 29.97 -18.86 2.49
C GLN A 73 30.47 -19.71 1.30
N GLN A 74 30.06 -20.97 1.22
CA GLN A 74 30.45 -21.86 0.13
C GLN A 74 29.70 -21.45 -1.15
N LYS A 75 30.44 -21.39 -2.27
CA LYS A 75 29.93 -20.94 -3.57
C LYS A 75 28.70 -21.75 -3.99
N ASN A 76 27.61 -21.06 -4.32
CA ASN A 76 26.33 -21.60 -4.77
C ASN A 76 25.68 -22.61 -3.81
N TYR A 77 26.15 -22.73 -2.57
CA TYR A 77 25.73 -23.79 -1.65
C TYR A 77 24.31 -23.61 -1.15
N LEU A 78 23.86 -22.36 -0.97
CA LEU A 78 22.49 -22.03 -0.57
C LEU A 78 21.48 -22.13 -1.72
N GLU A 79 21.94 -22.20 -2.98
CA GLU A 79 21.08 -22.34 -4.17
C GLU A 79 20.66 -23.80 -4.41
N ILE A 80 21.39 -24.75 -3.82
CA ILE A 80 21.09 -26.17 -3.93
C ILE A 80 19.70 -26.43 -3.34
N LYS A 81 18.88 -27.14 -4.11
CA LYS A 81 17.53 -27.55 -3.75
C LYS A 81 17.48 -29.03 -3.42
N ASP A 82 16.67 -29.41 -2.43
CA ASP A 82 16.29 -30.80 -2.20
C ASP A 82 15.31 -31.32 -3.26
N ARG A 83 14.90 -32.59 -3.14
CA ARG A 83 13.93 -33.25 -4.01
C ARG A 83 12.58 -32.51 -4.07
N SER A 84 12.21 -31.83 -2.99
CA SER A 84 10.97 -31.03 -2.92
C SER A 84 11.13 -29.64 -3.53
N GLY A 85 12.33 -29.30 -4.01
CA GLY A 85 12.65 -27.98 -4.56
C GLY A 85 13.02 -26.95 -3.49
N HIS A 86 13.16 -27.32 -2.22
CA HIS A 86 13.45 -26.39 -1.13
C HIS A 86 14.94 -26.13 -1.00
N THR A 87 15.32 -24.86 -0.82
CA THR A 87 16.67 -24.51 -0.38
C THR A 87 16.82 -24.79 1.11
N SER A 88 18.06 -24.86 1.59
CA SER A 88 18.32 -24.99 3.03
C SER A 88 17.73 -23.82 3.85
N LEU A 89 17.70 -22.60 3.30
CA LEU A 89 17.07 -21.45 3.95
C LEU A 89 15.55 -21.61 4.04
N PHE A 90 14.92 -22.10 2.98
CA PHE A 90 13.48 -22.38 2.97
C PHE A 90 13.09 -23.37 4.09
N LEU A 91 13.83 -24.49 4.21
CA LEU A 91 13.61 -25.47 5.27
C LEU A 91 13.89 -24.90 6.67
N ALA A 92 14.93 -24.06 6.81
CA ALA A 92 15.24 -23.41 8.08
C ALA A 92 14.10 -22.49 8.54
N ILE A 93 13.46 -21.75 7.62
CA ILE A 93 12.29 -20.92 7.93
C ILE A 93 11.11 -21.79 8.36
N GLU A 94 10.88 -22.89 7.66
CA GLU A 94 9.75 -23.79 7.93
C GLU A 94 9.88 -24.52 9.27
N GLN A 95 11.08 -25.04 9.58
CA GLN A 95 11.28 -26.04 10.62
C GLN A 95 12.28 -25.63 11.70
N ARG A 96 13.30 -24.81 11.38
CA ARG A 96 14.43 -24.52 12.29
C ARG A 96 14.86 -23.06 12.33
N LYS A 97 13.95 -22.22 12.86
CA LYS A 97 14.03 -20.75 12.88
C LYS A 97 15.33 -20.15 13.44
N ILE A 98 16.07 -20.85 14.31
CA ILE A 98 17.36 -20.38 14.86
C ILE A 98 18.42 -20.18 13.77
N MET A 99 18.39 -20.99 12.70
CA MET A 99 19.37 -20.90 11.61
C MET A 99 19.12 -19.70 10.70
N VAL A 100 17.90 -19.16 10.64
CA VAL A 100 17.51 -18.12 9.67
C VAL A 100 18.40 -16.89 9.79
N GLN A 101 18.59 -16.39 11.01
CA GLN A 101 19.44 -15.22 11.25
C GLN A 101 20.89 -15.50 10.85
N TRP A 102 21.47 -16.62 11.30
CA TRP A 102 22.84 -17.00 10.96
C TRP A 102 23.08 -17.10 9.46
N MET A 103 22.13 -17.66 8.72
CA MET A 103 22.22 -17.79 7.27
C MET A 103 22.12 -16.43 6.58
N CYS A 104 21.21 -15.56 7.03
CA CYS A 104 21.02 -14.22 6.45
C CYS A 104 22.18 -13.27 6.73
N ASP A 105 22.87 -13.40 7.86
CA ASP A 105 24.00 -12.55 8.22
C ASP A 105 25.31 -12.97 7.54
N SER A 106 25.37 -14.18 6.97
CA SER A 106 26.63 -14.78 6.48
C SER A 106 26.81 -14.74 4.97
N HIS A 107 25.71 -14.61 4.20
CA HIS A 107 25.76 -14.69 2.75
C HIS A 107 25.56 -13.30 2.11
N PRO A 108 26.52 -12.79 1.31
CA PRO A 108 26.41 -11.47 0.69
C PRO A 108 25.20 -11.36 -0.25
N ASP A 109 24.92 -12.42 -1.02
CA ASP A 109 23.77 -12.48 -1.95
C ASP A 109 22.55 -13.21 -1.39
N ILE A 110 22.29 -13.11 -0.07
CA ILE A 110 21.12 -13.75 0.55
C ILE A 110 19.80 -13.35 -0.16
N SER A 111 19.77 -12.16 -0.73
CA SER A 111 18.63 -11.60 -1.47
C SER A 111 18.23 -12.46 -2.67
N ASN A 112 19.19 -13.09 -3.37
CA ASN A 112 18.90 -14.06 -4.44
C ASN A 112 18.28 -15.34 -3.88
N ILE A 113 18.81 -15.85 -2.77
CA ILE A 113 18.35 -17.08 -2.14
C ILE A 113 16.91 -16.93 -1.65
N ILE A 114 16.55 -15.77 -1.11
CA ILE A 114 15.19 -15.45 -0.66
C ILE A 114 14.19 -15.53 -1.83
N SER A 115 14.60 -15.11 -3.04
CA SER A 115 13.77 -15.12 -4.25
C SER A 115 13.57 -16.50 -4.86
N ILE A 116 14.40 -17.49 -4.50
CA ILE A 116 14.29 -18.85 -5.05
C ILE A 116 12.95 -19.46 -4.65
N VAL A 117 12.16 -19.83 -5.66
CA VAL A 117 10.90 -20.57 -5.47
C VAL A 117 11.19 -22.04 -5.22
N GLY A 118 10.56 -22.59 -4.19
CA GLY A 118 10.56 -24.00 -3.85
C GLY A 118 9.24 -24.68 -4.25
N SER A 119 8.78 -25.62 -3.43
CA SER A 119 7.51 -26.29 -3.70
C SER A 119 6.34 -25.31 -3.68
N LYS A 120 5.31 -25.63 -4.48
CA LYS A 120 4.08 -24.84 -4.62
C LYS A 120 4.30 -23.38 -5.08
N GLY A 121 5.41 -23.10 -5.77
CA GLY A 121 5.79 -21.75 -6.18
C GLY A 121 6.16 -20.80 -5.03
N MET A 122 6.27 -21.30 -3.79
CA MET A 122 6.55 -20.47 -2.63
C MET A 122 8.04 -20.14 -2.51
N ASN A 123 8.36 -18.89 -2.24
CA ASN A 123 9.70 -18.46 -1.86
C ASN A 123 9.82 -18.24 -0.33
N CYS A 124 10.97 -17.74 0.13
CA CYS A 124 11.23 -17.53 1.55
C CYS A 124 10.29 -16.51 2.22
N LEU A 125 9.80 -15.51 1.50
CA LEU A 125 8.83 -14.53 2.03
C LEU A 125 7.46 -15.18 2.27
N HIS A 126 6.97 -15.98 1.32
CA HIS A 126 5.68 -16.68 1.48
C HIS A 126 5.66 -17.54 2.74
N ILE A 127 6.68 -18.38 2.91
CA ILE A 127 6.76 -19.28 4.07
C ILE A 127 7.07 -18.52 5.36
N GLY A 128 7.90 -17.47 5.32
CA GLY A 128 8.21 -16.62 6.47
C GLY A 128 6.98 -15.93 7.05
N ILE A 129 6.11 -15.40 6.18
CA ILE A 129 4.83 -14.78 6.54
C ILE A 129 3.88 -15.84 7.11
N ASN A 130 3.68 -16.95 6.39
CA ASN A 130 2.77 -18.02 6.82
C ASN A 130 3.17 -18.64 8.18
N LYS A 131 4.47 -18.75 8.47
CA LYS A 131 5.00 -19.31 9.73
C LYS A 131 5.22 -18.25 10.82
N ARG A 132 5.00 -16.97 10.52
CA ARG A 132 5.22 -15.81 11.41
C ARG A 132 6.53 -15.95 12.19
N ILE A 133 7.64 -16.04 11.47
CA ILE A 133 8.95 -16.20 12.09
C ILE A 133 9.38 -14.89 12.77
N LYS A 134 10.22 -15.00 13.82
CA LYS A 134 10.74 -13.85 14.56
C LYS A 134 11.58 -12.91 13.67
N PHE A 135 12.21 -13.44 12.63
CA PHE A 135 13.14 -12.74 11.73
C PHE A 135 12.49 -12.36 10.39
N LEU A 136 11.18 -12.11 10.40
CA LEU A 136 10.45 -11.80 9.17
C LEU A 136 10.82 -10.41 8.64
N ASP A 137 11.04 -9.46 9.54
CA ASP A 137 11.63 -8.14 9.26
C ASP A 137 12.93 -8.26 8.46
N LEU A 138 13.87 -9.08 8.91
CA LEU A 138 15.16 -9.31 8.24
C LEU A 138 14.97 -9.88 6.82
N LEU A 139 14.04 -10.83 6.64
CA LEU A 139 13.75 -11.38 5.32
C LEU A 139 13.15 -10.34 4.38
N ILE A 140 12.17 -9.56 4.85
CA ILE A 140 11.57 -8.46 4.06
C ILE A 140 12.63 -7.40 3.75
N GLU A 141 13.53 -7.13 4.69
CA GLU A 141 14.56 -6.11 4.51
C GLU A 141 15.54 -6.48 3.39
N ARG A 142 15.98 -7.74 3.37
CA ARG A 142 17.01 -8.26 2.45
C ARG A 142 16.44 -8.76 1.11
N ALA A 143 15.13 -8.88 0.97
CA ALA A 143 14.50 -9.39 -0.24
C ALA A 143 14.62 -8.42 -1.43
N LYS A 144 14.78 -8.97 -2.64
CA LYS A 144 14.68 -8.20 -3.89
C LYS A 144 13.22 -8.03 -4.34
N PRO A 145 12.91 -7.02 -5.17
CA PRO A 145 11.54 -6.77 -5.67
C PRO A 145 10.87 -8.02 -6.29
N GLU A 146 11.64 -8.87 -6.97
CA GLU A 146 11.12 -10.09 -7.62
C GLU A 146 10.58 -11.10 -6.60
N ALA A 147 11.13 -11.14 -5.38
CA ALA A 147 10.62 -12.00 -4.33
C ALA A 147 9.21 -11.59 -3.87
N PHE A 148 8.89 -10.29 -3.92
CA PHE A 148 7.57 -9.77 -3.58
C PHE A 148 6.55 -9.99 -4.69
N ALA A 149 7.00 -10.05 -5.95
CA ALA A 149 6.16 -10.28 -7.12
C ALA A 149 5.94 -11.78 -7.43
N ALA A 150 6.77 -12.67 -6.87
CA ALA A 150 6.63 -14.11 -7.04
C ALA A 150 5.23 -14.58 -6.60
N LYS A 151 4.66 -15.52 -7.35
CA LYS A 151 3.33 -16.08 -7.09
C LYS A 151 3.42 -17.57 -6.77
N ASP A 152 2.71 -17.98 -5.72
CA ASP A 152 2.52 -19.40 -5.40
C ASP A 152 1.61 -20.11 -6.44
N ASP A 153 1.37 -21.41 -6.25
CA ASP A 153 0.49 -22.21 -7.13
C ASP A 153 -0.96 -21.68 -7.22
N ASN A 154 -1.41 -20.88 -6.26
CA ASN A 154 -2.72 -20.23 -6.26
C ASN A 154 -2.68 -18.82 -6.87
N GLY A 155 -1.51 -18.36 -7.32
CA GLY A 155 -1.29 -17.02 -7.82
C GLY A 155 -1.11 -15.97 -6.72
N ASN A 156 -1.00 -16.35 -5.45
CA ASN A 156 -0.84 -15.43 -4.34
C ASN A 156 0.60 -14.93 -4.29
N THR A 157 0.77 -13.62 -4.15
CA THR A 157 2.05 -13.02 -3.76
C THR A 157 2.25 -13.09 -2.24
N PRO A 158 3.44 -12.81 -1.68
CA PRO A 158 3.63 -12.72 -0.24
C PRO A 158 2.64 -11.74 0.43
N LEU A 159 2.28 -10.65 -0.26
CA LEU A 159 1.29 -9.68 0.23
C LEU A 159 -0.10 -10.30 0.41
N HIS A 160 -0.55 -11.20 -0.48
CA HIS A 160 -1.83 -11.89 -0.34
C HIS A 160 -1.88 -12.75 0.93
N LEU A 161 -0.77 -13.37 1.31
CA LEU A 161 -0.67 -14.14 2.56
C LEU A 161 -0.56 -13.21 3.79
N ALA A 162 0.15 -12.09 3.66
CA ALA A 162 0.37 -11.14 4.75
C ALA A 162 -0.93 -10.52 5.26
N VAL A 163 -1.92 -10.37 4.38
CA VAL A 163 -3.19 -9.72 4.70
C VAL A 163 -4.28 -10.71 5.12
N ASP A 164 -3.96 -12.00 5.25
CA ASP A 164 -4.93 -12.98 5.72
C ASP A 164 -5.36 -12.69 7.17
N TYR A 165 -6.66 -12.89 7.45
CA TYR A 165 -7.25 -12.68 8.78
C TYR A 165 -6.51 -13.44 9.89
N ASP A 166 -6.09 -14.68 9.66
CA ASP A 166 -5.41 -15.48 10.68
C ASP A 166 -4.00 -14.93 11.01
N ASN A 167 -3.46 -14.05 10.17
CA ASN A 167 -2.18 -13.37 10.39
C ASN A 167 -2.32 -12.02 11.11
N CYS A 168 -3.53 -11.45 11.21
CA CYS A 168 -3.80 -10.13 11.80
C CYS A 168 -3.60 -10.11 13.32
N LYS A 169 -2.35 -10.16 13.76
CA LYS A 169 -1.89 -10.20 15.15
C LYS A 169 -0.73 -9.21 15.32
N ARG A 170 -0.21 -9.07 16.54
CA ARG A 170 0.89 -8.13 16.87
C ARG A 170 2.00 -8.14 15.80
N GLU A 171 2.47 -6.94 15.42
CA GLU A 171 3.47 -6.65 14.37
C GLU A 171 3.01 -6.85 12.91
N GLN A 172 1.86 -7.49 12.64
CA GLN A 172 1.44 -7.80 11.26
C GLN A 172 1.25 -6.57 10.39
N LEU A 173 0.68 -5.49 10.95
CA LEU A 173 0.44 -4.25 10.22
C LEU A 173 1.76 -3.64 9.69
N GLU A 174 2.83 -3.73 10.48
CA GLU A 174 4.15 -3.24 10.08
C GLU A 174 4.73 -4.09 8.95
N TYR A 175 4.61 -5.42 9.04
CA TYR A 175 5.04 -6.30 7.95
C TYR A 175 4.29 -6.04 6.64
N VAL A 176 2.97 -5.81 6.70
CA VAL A 176 2.18 -5.46 5.51
C VAL A 176 2.65 -4.14 4.91
N LYS A 177 2.92 -3.13 5.75
CA LYS A 177 3.46 -1.83 5.32
C LYS A 177 4.82 -1.99 4.63
N MET A 178 5.77 -2.70 5.25
CA MET A 178 7.09 -2.94 4.66
C MET A 178 7.01 -3.70 3.32
N VAL A 179 6.10 -4.68 3.21
CA VAL A 179 5.87 -5.45 1.97
C VAL A 179 5.31 -4.56 0.87
N LEU A 180 4.38 -3.64 1.18
CA LEU A 180 3.86 -2.67 0.21
C LEU A 180 4.96 -1.71 -0.27
N GLU A 181 5.70 -1.12 0.66
CA GLU A 181 6.76 -0.14 0.35
C GLU A 181 7.85 -0.72 -0.55
N LYS A 182 8.23 -1.99 -0.35
CA LYS A 182 9.28 -2.65 -1.15
C LYS A 182 8.77 -3.40 -2.38
N GLY A 183 7.54 -3.89 -2.34
CA GLY A 183 7.01 -4.83 -3.31
C GLY A 183 6.04 -4.24 -4.35
N ASP A 184 5.37 -3.11 -4.04
CA ASP A 184 4.22 -2.64 -4.83
C ASP A 184 4.52 -2.52 -6.33
N ARG A 185 5.61 -1.83 -6.70
CA ARG A 185 5.97 -1.58 -8.09
C ARG A 185 6.26 -2.88 -8.86
N ALA A 186 6.93 -3.84 -8.21
CA ALA A 186 7.23 -5.12 -8.82
C ALA A 186 5.97 -6.00 -8.96
N ILE A 187 5.09 -5.98 -7.95
CA ILE A 187 3.80 -6.67 -8.00
C ILE A 187 2.96 -6.10 -9.15
N PHE A 188 2.83 -4.78 -9.25
CA PHE A 188 2.07 -4.10 -10.29
C PHE A 188 2.54 -4.46 -11.70
N SER A 189 3.86 -4.48 -11.90
CA SER A 189 4.48 -4.75 -13.20
C SER A 189 4.50 -6.24 -13.57
N SER A 190 4.15 -7.13 -12.64
CA SER A 190 4.17 -8.58 -12.85
C SER A 190 3.00 -9.09 -13.68
N THR A 191 3.12 -10.32 -14.18
CA THR A 191 2.01 -10.99 -14.89
C THR A 191 0.79 -11.12 -13.98
N ASN A 192 -0.37 -10.68 -14.47
CA ASN A 192 -1.62 -10.54 -13.71
C ASN A 192 -1.56 -9.55 -12.54
N GLY A 193 -0.49 -8.76 -12.40
CA GLY A 193 -0.37 -7.67 -11.44
C GLY A 193 -0.73 -8.07 -10.01
N ASP A 194 -1.55 -7.23 -9.38
CA ASP A 194 -2.11 -7.40 -8.04
C ASP A 194 -3.06 -8.61 -7.88
N PHE A 195 -3.39 -9.37 -8.94
CA PHE A 195 -4.44 -10.40 -8.87
C PHE A 195 -3.87 -11.83 -8.83
N ASN A 196 -4.44 -12.65 -7.96
CA ASN A 196 -4.19 -14.09 -7.91
C ASN A 196 -5.03 -14.87 -8.95
N LYS A 197 -4.94 -16.22 -8.95
CA LYS A 197 -5.70 -17.06 -9.90
C LYS A 197 -7.22 -17.00 -9.69
N ALA A 198 -7.67 -16.64 -8.48
CA ALA A 198 -9.08 -16.41 -8.16
C ALA A 198 -9.54 -14.99 -8.52
N ASN A 199 -8.70 -14.19 -9.19
CA ASN A 199 -8.95 -12.80 -9.55
C ASN A 199 -9.27 -11.90 -8.33
N LEU A 200 -8.64 -12.20 -7.20
CA LEU A 200 -8.70 -11.40 -5.99
C LEU A 200 -7.40 -10.62 -5.83
N SER A 201 -7.53 -9.32 -5.55
CA SER A 201 -6.43 -8.48 -5.08
C SER A 201 -6.13 -8.77 -3.60
N PRO A 202 -5.01 -8.30 -3.04
CA PRO A 202 -4.75 -8.37 -1.59
C PRO A 202 -5.87 -7.77 -0.76
N TYR A 203 -6.44 -6.63 -1.18
CA TYR A 203 -7.58 -6.01 -0.49
C TYR A 203 -8.80 -6.92 -0.44
N ARG A 204 -9.18 -7.54 -1.57
CA ARG A 204 -10.33 -8.46 -1.60
C ARG A 204 -10.06 -9.77 -0.88
N CYS A 205 -8.82 -10.29 -0.97
CA CYS A 205 -8.38 -11.44 -0.18
C CYS A 205 -8.53 -11.16 1.32
N HIS A 206 -8.08 -9.99 1.80
CA HIS A 206 -8.27 -9.57 3.18
C HIS A 206 -9.75 -9.61 3.56
N LYS A 207 -10.62 -8.92 2.83
CA LYS A 207 -12.07 -8.88 3.14
C LYS A 207 -12.72 -10.26 3.15
N GLU A 208 -12.39 -11.11 2.19
CA GLU A 208 -12.94 -12.46 2.10
C GLU A 208 -12.42 -13.36 3.23
N SER A 209 -11.13 -13.24 3.60
CA SER A 209 -10.56 -13.96 4.74
C SER A 209 -11.19 -13.52 6.06
N VAL A 210 -11.43 -12.21 6.26
CA VAL A 210 -12.12 -11.64 7.44
C VAL A 210 -13.54 -12.19 7.54
N ARG A 211 -14.29 -12.18 6.42
CA ARG A 211 -15.66 -12.73 6.38
C ARG A 211 -15.70 -14.21 6.77
N LYS A 212 -14.75 -15.00 6.25
CA LYS A 212 -14.63 -16.43 6.57
C LYS A 212 -14.20 -16.65 8.03
N GLY A 213 -13.20 -15.91 8.51
CA GLY A 213 -12.68 -15.99 9.88
C GLY A 213 -13.74 -15.66 10.92
N ARG A 214 -14.49 -14.57 10.73
CA ARG A 214 -15.60 -14.19 11.63
C ARG A 214 -16.73 -15.20 11.64
N LYS A 215 -17.10 -15.77 10.48
CA LYS A 215 -18.10 -16.87 10.42
C LYS A 215 -17.64 -18.11 11.18
N LYS A 216 -16.37 -18.50 11.07
CA LYS A 216 -15.80 -19.61 11.84
C LYS A 216 -15.80 -19.33 13.34
N ALA A 217 -15.46 -18.12 13.76
CA ALA A 217 -15.49 -17.71 15.16
C ALA A 217 -16.91 -17.72 15.75
N ALA A 218 -17.91 -17.31 14.96
CA ALA A 218 -19.31 -17.35 15.35
C ALA A 218 -19.86 -18.79 15.41
N GLY A 219 -19.58 -19.63 14.39
CA GLY A 219 -20.05 -21.02 14.35
C GLY A 219 -19.34 -21.95 15.35
N GLY A 220 -18.15 -21.59 15.84
CA GLY A 220 -17.46 -22.32 16.91
C GLY A 220 -18.03 -22.05 18.32
N ALA A 221 -18.94 -21.08 18.47
CA ALA A 221 -19.59 -20.75 19.74
C ALA A 221 -20.84 -21.59 20.03
N GLU A 222 -21.40 -22.28 19.04
CA GLU A 222 -22.46 -23.28 19.22
C GLU A 222 -21.84 -24.67 19.29
N LYS A 223 -21.60 -25.17 20.50
CA LYS A 223 -21.37 -26.61 20.70
C LYS A 223 -22.68 -27.35 20.42
N PRO A 224 -22.73 -28.35 19.53
CA PRO A 224 -23.92 -29.18 19.42
C PRO A 224 -24.01 -30.05 20.67
N GLY A 225 -25.19 -30.01 21.30
CA GLY A 225 -25.61 -31.03 22.25
C GLY A 225 -25.53 -32.40 21.57
N LYS A 226 -25.10 -33.40 22.34
CA LYS A 226 -25.16 -34.81 21.95
C LYS A 226 -26.59 -35.14 21.53
N GLU A 227 -26.77 -35.68 20.34
CA GLU A 227 -27.77 -36.70 20.08
C GLU A 227 -27.30 -37.61 18.95
N THR A 228 -27.49 -38.90 19.20
CA THR A 228 -26.98 -40.08 18.51
C THR A 228 -27.94 -40.56 17.42
N GLU A 229 -27.37 -41.19 16.39
CA GLU A 229 -28.02 -42.11 15.42
C GLU A 229 -29.03 -41.45 14.44
N SER A 230 -29.16 -41.80 13.16
CA SER A 230 -28.78 -42.97 12.36
C SER A 230 -28.84 -42.59 10.86
N VAL A 231 -28.11 -43.32 10.01
CA VAL A 231 -28.22 -43.24 8.54
C VAL A 231 -29.31 -44.22 8.08
N PRO A 232 -30.12 -43.88 7.05
CA PRO A 232 -29.96 -44.64 5.82
C PRO A 232 -30.01 -43.83 4.51
N ASN A 233 -29.21 -44.36 3.61
CA ASN A 233 -28.92 -44.11 2.20
C ASN A 233 -30.16 -44.05 1.26
N ARG A 234 -30.15 -43.18 0.24
CA ARG A 234 -30.67 -43.45 -1.13
C ARG A 234 -30.51 -42.26 -2.11
N GLY A 235 -29.90 -42.54 -3.27
CA GLY A 235 -30.48 -42.15 -4.58
C GLY A 235 -29.93 -40.93 -5.34
N ILE A 236 -28.91 -41.17 -6.16
CA ILE A 236 -28.83 -40.86 -7.61
C ILE A 236 -29.40 -39.49 -8.11
N SER A 237 -28.55 -38.64 -8.68
CA SER A 237 -28.52 -38.40 -10.14
C SER A 237 -27.64 -37.21 -10.52
N SER A 238 -26.77 -37.48 -11.48
CA SER A 238 -26.12 -36.57 -12.44
C SER A 238 -27.05 -35.47 -12.99
N TYR A 239 -26.49 -34.34 -13.43
CA TYR A 239 -26.38 -34.00 -14.86
C TYR A 239 -25.54 -32.72 -15.07
N ILE A 240 -24.49 -32.90 -15.88
CA ILE A 240 -23.75 -31.90 -16.66
C ILE A 240 -24.54 -31.68 -17.97
N PRO A 241 -24.57 -30.46 -18.54
CA PRO A 241 -24.76 -30.28 -19.98
C PRO A 241 -23.46 -29.88 -20.71
N PRO A 242 -23.27 -30.28 -21.98
CA PRO A 242 -21.97 -30.30 -22.64
C PRO A 242 -21.70 -29.19 -23.67
N ILE A 243 -20.41 -28.83 -23.76
CA ILE A 243 -19.54 -28.61 -24.94
C ILE A 243 -20.15 -28.02 -26.23
N LEU A 244 -19.54 -26.92 -26.71
CA LEU A 244 -19.05 -26.83 -28.10
C LEU A 244 -17.72 -26.04 -28.16
N SER A 245 -16.72 -26.69 -28.73
CA SER A 245 -15.40 -26.13 -29.08
C SER A 245 -15.44 -25.53 -30.49
N ALA A 246 -14.68 -24.46 -30.72
CA ALA A 246 -14.14 -24.14 -32.04
C ALA A 246 -12.78 -23.45 -31.90
N ASP A 247 -11.89 -23.88 -32.77
CA ASP A 247 -10.44 -23.63 -32.88
C ASP A 247 -10.14 -22.25 -33.50
N GLY A 248 -8.95 -21.69 -33.26
CA GLY A 248 -8.53 -20.45 -33.92
C GLY A 248 -7.36 -19.68 -33.26
N SER A 249 -6.17 -19.87 -33.83
CA SER A 249 -4.92 -19.12 -33.61
C SER A 249 -5.06 -17.59 -33.71
N THR A 250 -4.38 -16.81 -32.83
CA THR A 250 -3.52 -15.64 -33.19
C THR A 250 -2.81 -14.99 -31.99
N ARG A 251 -1.76 -14.22 -32.34
CA ARG A 251 -0.63 -13.57 -31.63
C ARG A 251 -0.96 -12.60 -30.46
N PRO A 252 0.07 -12.17 -29.68
CA PRO A 252 -0.10 -11.28 -28.54
C PRO A 252 -0.32 -9.82 -28.97
N GLU A 253 -1.42 -9.23 -28.52
CA GLU A 253 -1.70 -7.80 -28.70
C GLU A 253 -1.03 -6.95 -27.62
N THR A 254 -0.26 -5.98 -28.07
CA THR A 254 0.29 -4.86 -27.33
C THR A 254 -0.85 -3.96 -26.83
N ARG A 255 -0.82 -3.59 -25.54
CA ARG A 255 -1.74 -2.63 -24.92
C ARG A 255 -1.61 -1.25 -25.56
N ASP A 256 -2.58 -0.86 -26.38
CA ASP A 256 -2.82 0.54 -26.69
C ASP A 256 -3.63 1.20 -25.58
N ARG A 257 -3.14 2.38 -25.14
CA ARG A 257 -3.77 3.22 -24.12
C ARG A 257 -5.08 3.79 -24.67
N ILE A 258 -6.21 3.34 -24.13
CA ILE A 258 -7.51 3.98 -24.35
C ILE A 258 -7.62 5.15 -23.37
N GLN A 259 -7.68 6.38 -23.88
CA GLN A 259 -8.15 7.55 -23.13
C GLN A 259 -9.61 7.33 -22.75
N VAL A 260 -9.90 7.29 -21.44
CA VAL A 260 -11.27 7.19 -20.95
C VAL A 260 -11.92 8.57 -21.04
N ASP A 261 -12.94 8.68 -21.89
CA ASP A 261 -13.68 9.92 -22.11
C ASP A 261 -14.62 10.18 -20.91
N HIS A 262 -14.35 11.21 -20.11
CA HIS A 262 -15.05 11.46 -18.83
C HIS A 262 -16.51 11.93 -19.00
N ARG A 263 -16.92 12.27 -20.23
CA ARG A 263 -18.21 12.89 -20.57
C ARG A 263 -19.42 11.95 -20.43
N THR A 264 -19.21 10.62 -20.42
CA THR A 264 -20.28 9.61 -20.32
C THR A 264 -20.65 9.19 -18.91
N LYS A 265 -19.88 9.56 -17.87
CA LYS A 265 -20.12 9.10 -16.48
C LYS A 265 -21.42 9.65 -15.85
N TYR A 266 -21.88 10.82 -16.29
CA TYR A 266 -22.96 11.57 -15.62
C TYR A 266 -24.04 12.09 -16.57
N GLY A 267 -24.18 11.48 -17.76
CA GLY A 267 -25.30 11.70 -18.68
C GLY A 267 -25.59 13.15 -19.06
N GLY A 268 -24.83 13.70 -20.03
CA GLY A 268 -25.13 15.01 -20.62
C GLY A 268 -24.52 15.18 -22.01
N SER A 269 -25.34 15.11 -23.06
CA SER A 269 -24.96 15.32 -24.46
C SER A 269 -25.24 16.77 -24.90
N ILE A 270 -24.22 17.55 -25.27
CA ILE A 270 -24.33 18.72 -26.17
C ILE A 270 -23.04 18.81 -27.02
N PRO A 271 -23.12 19.05 -28.35
CA PRO A 271 -21.97 18.93 -29.27
C PRO A 271 -21.23 20.26 -29.48
N ILE A 272 -19.94 20.20 -29.83
CA ILE A 272 -19.34 20.83 -31.05
C ILE A 272 -17.81 21.01 -30.93
N GLN A 273 -17.16 20.40 -31.94
CA GLN A 273 -15.95 20.75 -32.71
C GLN A 273 -14.64 21.19 -32.04
N ALA A 274 -13.64 20.36 -32.35
CA ALA A 274 -12.22 20.51 -32.08
C ALA A 274 -11.51 21.45 -33.07
N SER A 275 -10.45 22.11 -32.60
CA SER A 275 -9.25 22.39 -33.40
C SER A 275 -8.02 22.43 -32.48
N VAL A 276 -7.15 21.46 -32.67
CA VAL A 276 -5.76 21.35 -32.20
C VAL A 276 -4.87 22.21 -33.15
N PRO A 277 -3.52 22.34 -33.05
CA PRO A 277 -2.59 21.85 -32.03
C PRO A 277 -1.28 22.69 -31.77
N MET A 278 -0.43 22.10 -30.90
CA MET A 278 1.05 22.04 -30.97
C MET A 278 1.83 23.33 -30.60
N ALA A 279 3.02 23.29 -29.99
CA ALA A 279 3.87 22.25 -29.42
C ALA A 279 5.05 22.94 -28.69
N SER A 280 5.75 22.19 -27.81
CA SER A 280 7.21 22.08 -27.69
C SER A 280 8.05 23.38 -27.62
N THR A 281 9.03 23.60 -26.73
CA THR A 281 10.13 22.70 -26.39
C THR A 281 11.01 23.37 -25.30
N VAL A 282 11.59 22.51 -24.44
CA VAL A 282 12.81 22.66 -23.61
C VAL A 282 14.00 23.35 -24.36
N PRO A 283 15.07 23.87 -23.70
CA PRO A 283 15.99 23.06 -22.90
C PRO A 283 16.70 23.71 -21.68
N SER A 284 17.21 22.81 -20.84
CA SER A 284 18.12 22.94 -19.69
C SER A 284 19.40 23.77 -19.90
N VAL A 285 19.90 24.33 -18.80
CA VAL A 285 21.36 24.48 -18.53
C VAL A 285 21.65 24.25 -17.03
N ILE A 286 22.69 23.45 -16.78
CA ILE A 286 23.47 23.13 -15.55
C ILE A 286 24.94 23.47 -15.94
N PRO A 287 26.00 23.61 -15.08
CA PRO A 287 26.20 23.44 -13.61
C PRO A 287 27.03 24.57 -12.92
N ASP A 288 27.22 24.48 -11.60
CA ASP A 288 28.52 24.30 -10.87
C ASP A 288 28.36 24.69 -9.39
N SER A 289 28.58 23.77 -8.42
CA SER A 289 29.81 23.54 -7.63
C SER A 289 30.17 24.72 -6.69
N ALA A 290 30.53 24.59 -5.41
CA ALA A 290 30.82 23.48 -4.52
C ALA A 290 30.79 23.98 -3.06
N ASP A 291 30.86 23.02 -2.14
CA ASP A 291 31.66 23.06 -0.90
C ASP A 291 30.93 22.93 0.45
N SER A 292 31.70 22.42 1.39
CA SER A 292 31.40 21.38 2.36
C SER A 292 31.42 21.96 3.78
N LYS A 293 30.67 21.36 4.73
CA LYS A 293 31.22 20.82 6.00
C LYS A 293 30.15 20.45 7.06
N LYS A 294 30.31 19.20 7.51
CA LYS A 294 30.33 18.67 8.90
C LYS A 294 29.09 18.72 9.81
N VAL A 295 28.69 17.48 10.14
CA VAL A 295 27.90 16.91 11.26
C VAL A 295 28.50 17.23 12.65
N PRO A 296 27.76 17.13 13.78
CA PRO A 296 27.44 15.86 14.49
C PRO A 296 25.97 15.79 14.99
N ARG A 297 25.23 14.69 14.83
CA ARG A 297 25.08 13.52 15.72
C ARG A 297 24.86 13.87 17.20
N ASP A 298 23.67 13.55 17.70
CA ASP A 298 23.52 12.97 19.03
C ASP A 298 22.44 11.89 19.07
N SER A 299 22.81 10.83 19.76
CA SER A 299 22.12 9.59 20.04
C SER A 299 21.45 9.66 21.40
N ASP A 300 20.29 9.04 21.57
CA ASP A 300 20.02 8.42 22.86
C ASP A 300 19.17 7.16 22.78
N ALA A 301 19.59 6.16 23.55
CA ALA A 301 19.08 4.82 23.60
C ALA A 301 18.71 4.51 25.05
N SER A 302 17.51 3.98 25.29
CA SER A 302 17.17 3.43 26.61
C SER A 302 16.55 2.04 26.53
N LYS A 303 17.09 1.18 27.40
CA LYS A 303 17.03 -0.28 27.49
C LYS A 303 15.75 -0.84 28.14
N SER A 304 15.22 -1.90 27.52
CA SER A 304 14.78 -3.22 28.04
C SER A 304 14.15 -3.41 29.44
N LYS A 305 13.08 -4.23 29.49
CA LYS A 305 12.85 -5.25 30.54
C LYS A 305 12.18 -6.54 29.99
N LYS A 306 12.86 -7.69 30.20
CA LYS A 306 12.35 -9.09 30.15
C LYS A 306 11.42 -9.33 31.37
N GLY A 307 10.47 -10.25 31.44
CA GLY A 307 9.94 -11.30 30.57
C GLY A 307 9.01 -12.23 31.39
N LYS A 308 8.13 -13.02 30.74
CA LYS A 308 7.59 -14.28 31.30
C LYS A 308 7.02 -15.15 30.18
N LYS A 309 7.55 -16.38 30.04
CA LYS A 309 7.08 -17.41 29.10
C LYS A 309 5.79 -18.04 29.66
N SER A 310 4.72 -18.04 28.87
CA SER A 310 3.57 -18.93 29.02
C SER A 310 3.29 -19.61 27.68
N GLY A 311 2.87 -20.87 27.73
CA GLY A 311 2.73 -21.76 26.57
C GLY A 311 2.01 -21.13 25.37
N SER A 312 2.47 -21.48 24.17
CA SER A 312 1.99 -21.00 22.87
C SER A 312 0.53 -21.39 22.62
N LYS A 313 -0.41 -20.74 23.32
CA LYS A 313 -1.67 -20.34 22.68
C LYS A 313 -1.26 -19.24 21.71
N SER A 314 -1.39 -19.52 20.41
CA SER A 314 -1.12 -18.50 19.40
C SER A 314 -1.92 -17.25 19.75
N ASP A 315 -1.30 -16.07 19.70
CA ASP A 315 -2.02 -14.83 19.99
C ASP A 315 -3.35 -14.79 19.21
N PRO A 316 -4.47 -14.40 19.84
CA PRO A 316 -5.74 -14.26 19.13
C PRO A 316 -5.61 -13.19 18.04
N VAL A 317 -6.48 -13.27 17.04
CA VAL A 317 -6.59 -12.22 16.01
C VAL A 317 -7.01 -10.91 16.67
N ASP A 318 -6.34 -9.82 16.27
CA ASP A 318 -6.57 -8.47 16.78
C ASP A 318 -7.40 -7.67 15.76
N GLU A 319 -8.65 -7.36 16.13
CA GLU A 319 -9.58 -6.62 15.27
C GLU A 319 -9.12 -5.19 14.96
N THR A 320 -8.26 -4.59 15.80
CA THR A 320 -7.67 -3.28 15.50
C THR A 320 -6.68 -3.40 14.34
N ILE A 321 -5.92 -4.49 14.30
CA ILE A 321 -4.96 -4.79 13.23
C ILE A 321 -5.71 -5.18 11.95
N VAL A 322 -6.80 -5.94 12.05
CA VAL A 322 -7.67 -6.24 10.90
C VAL A 322 -8.14 -4.96 10.22
N LYS A 323 -8.75 -4.04 10.97
CA LYS A 323 -9.19 -2.74 10.43
C LYS A 323 -8.02 -1.90 9.92
N GLY A 324 -6.87 -1.95 10.61
CA GLY A 324 -5.65 -1.27 10.20
C GLY A 324 -5.13 -1.75 8.85
N VAL A 325 -5.14 -3.06 8.59
CA VAL A 325 -4.73 -3.66 7.32
C VAL A 325 -5.72 -3.28 6.20
N GLU A 326 -7.03 -3.37 6.44
CA GLU A 326 -8.05 -2.96 5.45
C GLU A 326 -7.85 -1.49 5.05
N ARG A 327 -7.71 -0.60 6.04
CA ARG A 327 -7.49 0.84 5.81
C ARG A 327 -6.17 1.12 5.10
N LEU A 328 -5.08 0.45 5.49
CA LEU A 328 -3.76 0.61 4.89
C LEU A 328 -3.79 0.24 3.40
N LEU A 329 -4.35 -0.91 3.05
CA LEU A 329 -4.47 -1.37 1.66
C LEU A 329 -5.34 -0.41 0.85
N LYS A 330 -6.51 -0.03 1.36
CA LYS A 330 -7.43 0.88 0.67
C LYS A 330 -6.74 2.20 0.32
N LEU A 331 -6.12 2.84 1.31
CA LEU A 331 -5.42 4.10 1.10
C LEU A 331 -4.23 3.96 0.16
N HIS A 332 -3.43 2.90 0.32
CA HIS A 332 -2.28 2.65 -0.55
C HIS A 332 -2.70 2.57 -2.02
N TYR A 333 -3.70 1.74 -2.34
CA TYR A 333 -4.16 1.57 -3.72
C TYR A 333 -4.85 2.82 -4.27
N LEU A 334 -5.64 3.53 -3.48
CA LEU A 334 -6.27 4.77 -3.92
C LEU A 334 -5.25 5.89 -4.19
N ARG A 335 -4.07 5.85 -3.56
CA ARG A 335 -2.95 6.77 -3.83
C ARG A 335 -2.12 6.36 -5.04
N SER A 336 -1.86 5.06 -5.21
CA SER A 336 -0.83 4.56 -6.13
C SER A 336 -1.37 4.09 -7.49
N ARG A 337 -2.68 3.91 -7.63
CA ARG A 337 -3.33 3.41 -8.85
C ARG A 337 -4.22 4.46 -9.50
N ASP A 338 -4.43 4.33 -10.80
CA ASP A 338 -5.47 5.08 -11.48
C ASP A 338 -6.87 4.61 -11.06
N SER A 339 -7.91 5.33 -11.49
CA SER A 339 -9.28 5.04 -11.06
C SER A 339 -9.82 3.69 -11.55
N THR A 340 -9.35 3.21 -12.70
CA THR A 340 -9.77 1.91 -13.23
C THR A 340 -9.13 0.79 -12.41
N ASP A 341 -7.81 0.83 -12.25
CA ASP A 341 -7.05 -0.15 -11.47
C ASP A 341 -7.51 -0.18 -10.01
N ALA A 342 -7.75 1.00 -9.39
CA ALA A 342 -8.26 1.08 -8.02
C ALA A 342 -9.66 0.46 -7.89
N MET A 343 -10.54 0.68 -8.87
CA MET A 343 -11.88 0.08 -8.88
C MET A 343 -11.78 -1.46 -8.99
N GLU A 344 -10.95 -1.96 -9.91
CA GLU A 344 -10.75 -3.40 -10.07
C GLU A 344 -10.13 -4.03 -8.82
N ILE A 345 -9.20 -3.35 -8.16
CA ILE A 345 -8.58 -3.83 -6.92
C ILE A 345 -9.60 -3.89 -5.78
N LEU A 346 -10.46 -2.88 -5.62
CA LEU A 346 -11.41 -2.85 -4.51
C LEU A 346 -12.61 -3.80 -4.72
N TYR A 347 -13.10 -3.94 -5.95
CA TYR A 347 -14.36 -4.65 -6.25
C TYR A 347 -14.22 -5.87 -7.16
N GLY A 348 -13.12 -5.97 -7.89
CA GLY A 348 -12.85 -7.04 -8.85
C GLY A 348 -12.89 -6.56 -10.31
N LYS A 349 -12.20 -7.30 -11.18
CA LYS A 349 -12.23 -7.01 -12.62
C LYS A 349 -13.62 -7.22 -13.20
N ASN A 350 -14.02 -6.32 -14.09
CA ASN A 350 -15.30 -6.36 -14.80
C ASN A 350 -16.54 -6.45 -13.88
N ALA A 351 -16.39 -6.15 -12.60
CA ALA A 351 -17.50 -6.08 -11.66
C ALA A 351 -18.05 -4.65 -11.68
N PRO A 352 -19.33 -4.42 -12.03
CA PRO A 352 -19.93 -3.11 -11.87
C PRO A 352 -19.92 -2.76 -10.38
N SER A 353 -19.16 -1.73 -10.01
CA SER A 353 -19.27 -1.11 -8.69
C SER A 353 -20.48 -0.18 -8.71
N ASP A 354 -21.29 -0.22 -7.66
CA ASP A 354 -22.34 0.79 -7.44
C ASP A 354 -21.79 2.05 -6.76
N LYS A 355 -20.49 2.09 -6.48
CA LYS A 355 -19.80 3.18 -5.81
C LYS A 355 -18.77 3.86 -6.68
N GLU A 356 -18.71 5.18 -6.57
CA GLU A 356 -17.74 6.04 -7.25
C GLU A 356 -16.57 6.40 -6.32
N LEU A 357 -15.36 6.45 -6.90
CA LEU A 357 -14.11 6.77 -6.20
C LEU A 357 -13.66 8.24 -6.35
N SER A 358 -14.36 9.03 -7.16
CA SER A 358 -13.99 10.41 -7.47
C SER A 358 -15.22 11.27 -7.72
N PHE A 359 -15.14 12.56 -7.43
CA PHE A 359 -16.16 13.52 -7.82
C PHE A 359 -15.53 14.61 -8.68
N ASP A 360 -15.92 14.67 -9.96
CA ASP A 360 -15.24 15.47 -10.98
C ASP A 360 -16.24 16.32 -11.75
N LEU A 361 -16.29 17.61 -11.45
CA LEU A 361 -17.17 18.57 -12.11
C LEU A 361 -16.52 19.22 -13.34
N TYR A 362 -15.20 19.11 -13.55
CA TYR A 362 -14.50 19.83 -14.62
C TYR A 362 -14.84 19.28 -16.01
N GLY A 363 -15.14 17.98 -16.11
CA GLY A 363 -15.64 17.38 -17.34
C GLY A 363 -17.14 17.58 -17.60
N MET A 364 -17.86 18.18 -16.66
CA MET A 364 -19.32 18.30 -16.70
C MET A 364 -19.83 19.73 -16.80
N MET A 365 -19.14 20.66 -16.14
CA MET A 365 -19.54 22.05 -16.05
C MET A 365 -18.48 22.92 -16.72
N HIS A 366 -18.93 23.91 -17.46
CA HIS A 366 -18.01 24.92 -17.98
C HIS A 366 -17.60 25.86 -16.85
N PRO A 367 -16.39 26.44 -16.91
CA PRO A 367 -16.04 27.56 -16.05
C PRO A 367 -17.12 28.64 -16.10
N ASP A 368 -17.40 29.25 -14.96
CA ASP A 368 -18.38 30.33 -14.72
C ASP A 368 -19.85 29.90 -14.78
N GLU A 369 -20.12 28.60 -14.88
CA GLU A 369 -21.48 28.07 -14.84
C GLU A 369 -22.04 28.08 -13.40
N SER A 370 -23.33 28.41 -13.27
CA SER A 370 -24.07 28.43 -12.01
C SER A 370 -24.79 27.09 -11.79
N LEU A 371 -24.57 26.45 -10.64
CA LEU A 371 -25.25 25.23 -10.21
C LEU A 371 -26.17 25.53 -9.04
N THR A 372 -27.49 25.34 -9.18
CA THR A 372 -28.38 25.47 -8.01
C THR A 372 -28.12 24.36 -6.98
N GLN A 373 -28.28 24.64 -5.68
CA GLN A 373 -28.20 23.60 -4.63
C GLN A 373 -29.14 22.40 -4.91
N LYS A 374 -30.33 22.67 -5.45
CA LYS A 374 -31.27 21.62 -5.89
C LYS A 374 -30.71 20.82 -7.07
N GLY A 375 -30.07 21.48 -8.02
CA GLY A 375 -29.36 20.86 -9.14
C GLY A 375 -28.25 19.92 -8.66
N LEU A 376 -27.41 20.37 -7.73
CA LEU A 376 -26.38 19.56 -7.11
C LEU A 376 -26.98 18.34 -6.38
N ALA A 377 -28.01 18.55 -5.56
CA ALA A 377 -28.68 17.45 -4.85
C ALA A 377 -29.25 16.41 -5.83
N ASN A 378 -29.80 16.86 -6.96
CA ASN A 378 -30.31 15.98 -8.01
C ASN A 378 -29.18 15.20 -8.71
N LEU A 379 -28.05 15.86 -9.02
CA LEU A 379 -26.86 15.24 -9.60
C LEU A 379 -26.32 14.14 -8.69
N LEU A 380 -26.18 14.44 -7.41
CA LEU A 380 -25.64 13.51 -6.41
C LEU A 380 -26.66 12.44 -6.01
N ARG A 381 -27.94 12.56 -6.35
CA ARG A 381 -29.01 11.67 -5.85
C ARG A 381 -28.73 10.20 -6.11
N ILE A 382 -28.32 9.85 -7.33
CA ILE A 382 -28.12 8.46 -7.75
C ILE A 382 -26.70 7.94 -7.46
N ILE A 383 -25.77 8.83 -7.17
CA ILE A 383 -24.37 8.47 -6.93
C ILE A 383 -24.24 7.96 -5.48
N LYS A 384 -23.59 6.82 -5.33
CA LYS A 384 -23.07 6.35 -4.05
C LYS A 384 -21.56 6.53 -4.08
N PHE A 385 -21.01 7.16 -3.06
CA PHE A 385 -19.57 7.33 -2.97
C PHE A 385 -18.96 6.25 -2.08
N GLU A 386 -17.69 5.96 -2.31
CA GLU A 386 -16.87 5.38 -1.25
C GLU A 386 -16.62 6.38 -0.12
N ASP A 387 -16.32 5.86 1.07
CA ASP A 387 -15.96 6.70 2.23
C ASP A 387 -14.66 7.51 1.98
N THR A 388 -13.84 7.04 1.04
CA THR A 388 -12.54 7.60 0.68
C THR A 388 -12.51 7.83 -0.82
N LEU A 389 -12.48 9.09 -1.22
CA LEU A 389 -12.35 9.49 -2.62
C LEU A 389 -10.87 9.67 -3.00
N GLN A 390 -10.51 9.19 -4.19
CA GLN A 390 -9.21 9.45 -4.80
C GLN A 390 -9.00 10.92 -5.08
N TYR A 391 -10.04 11.61 -5.54
CA TYR A 391 -10.00 13.04 -5.76
C TYR A 391 -11.39 13.68 -5.82
N VAL A 392 -11.41 14.99 -5.54
CA VAL A 392 -12.52 15.91 -5.84
C VAL A 392 -11.98 17.02 -6.74
N TRP A 393 -12.62 17.25 -7.88
CA TRP A 393 -12.28 18.33 -8.80
C TRP A 393 -13.47 19.26 -9.00
N ILE A 394 -13.28 20.54 -8.68
CA ILE A 394 -14.28 21.60 -8.78
C ILE A 394 -13.73 22.69 -9.72
N PRO A 395 -14.30 22.86 -10.93
CA PRO A 395 -13.99 24.00 -11.80
C PRO A 395 -14.51 25.29 -11.17
N ARG A 396 -14.19 26.41 -11.79
CA ARG A 396 -14.75 27.71 -11.41
C ARG A 396 -16.26 27.69 -11.64
N ILE A 397 -17.06 27.53 -10.59
CA ILE A 397 -18.53 27.52 -10.66
C ILE A 397 -19.10 28.28 -9.46
N THR A 398 -20.38 28.66 -9.53
CA THR A 398 -21.11 29.23 -8.40
C THR A 398 -22.26 28.34 -7.98
N VAL A 399 -22.41 28.08 -6.68
CA VAL A 399 -23.54 27.29 -6.14
C VAL A 399 -24.65 28.20 -5.62
N GLU A 400 -25.75 28.31 -6.38
CA GLU A 400 -26.85 29.22 -6.04
C GLU A 400 -27.77 28.64 -4.95
N GLU A 401 -28.03 29.44 -3.91
CA GLU A 401 -29.03 29.14 -2.89
C GLU A 401 -30.46 29.20 -3.46
N PRO A 402 -31.39 28.37 -2.96
CA PRO A 402 -32.79 28.49 -3.33
C PRO A 402 -33.33 29.88 -2.97
N GLN A 403 -33.79 30.65 -3.97
CA GLN A 403 -34.46 31.92 -3.71
C GLN A 403 -35.73 31.66 -2.90
N GLN A 404 -35.68 31.88 -1.58
CA GLN A 404 -36.89 32.02 -0.79
C GLN A 404 -37.66 33.22 -1.37
N SER A 405 -38.92 33.00 -1.73
CA SER A 405 -39.81 34.01 -2.26
C SER A 405 -39.78 35.25 -1.36
N LYS A 406 -39.04 36.28 -1.76
CA LYS A 406 -39.06 37.56 -1.07
C LYS A 406 -40.48 38.11 -1.22
N SER A 407 -41.20 38.20 -0.10
CA SER A 407 -42.45 38.95 -0.02
C SER A 407 -42.27 40.31 -0.68
N ARG A 408 -43.23 40.72 -1.52
CA ARG A 408 -43.23 41.96 -2.32
C ARG A 408 -43.13 43.26 -1.49
N THR A 409 -43.00 43.15 -0.17
CA THR A 409 -42.95 44.29 0.77
C THR A 409 -41.54 44.77 1.11
N SER A 410 -40.47 44.12 0.60
CA SER A 410 -39.08 44.53 0.89
C SER A 410 -38.34 45.19 -0.28
N MET A 411 -39.06 45.78 -1.25
CA MET A 411 -38.47 46.71 -2.23
C MET A 411 -38.33 48.11 -1.62
N ARG A 412 -37.46 48.25 -0.63
CA ARG A 412 -36.78 49.50 -0.20
C ARG A 412 -35.97 49.25 1.07
N LYS A 413 -34.95 48.40 0.94
CA LYS A 413 -33.73 48.54 1.72
C LYS A 413 -32.62 48.24 0.74
N GLN A 414 -31.98 49.29 0.22
CA GLN A 414 -30.63 49.17 -0.29
C GLN A 414 -29.81 48.57 0.86
N VAL A 415 -29.58 47.27 0.79
CA VAL A 415 -28.58 46.63 1.63
C VAL A 415 -27.26 47.24 1.18
N LYS A 416 -26.56 47.85 2.14
CA LYS A 416 -25.22 48.41 1.95
C LYS A 416 -24.32 47.38 1.22
N PRO A 417 -23.28 47.81 0.50
CA PRO A 417 -22.25 46.89 0.02
C PRO A 417 -21.83 46.00 1.21
N VAL A 418 -21.86 44.69 1.00
CA VAL A 418 -21.26 43.73 1.94
C VAL A 418 -19.83 44.23 2.20
N PRO A 419 -19.34 44.25 3.45
CA PRO A 419 -17.99 44.72 3.71
C PRO A 419 -17.01 43.96 2.81
N ASP A 420 -16.15 44.70 2.11
CA ASP A 420 -14.99 44.14 1.42
C ASP A 420 -14.25 43.23 2.41
N GLY A 421 -14.29 41.91 2.19
CA GLY A 421 -13.61 40.94 3.02
C GLY A 421 -14.34 39.63 3.35
N ALA A 422 -15.66 39.51 3.12
CA ALA A 422 -16.38 38.30 3.52
C ALA A 422 -16.12 37.06 2.62
N GLY A 423 -15.59 37.26 1.41
CA GLY A 423 -15.33 36.20 0.42
C GLY A 423 -16.58 35.41 0.00
N ARG A 424 -16.40 34.44 -0.89
CA ARG A 424 -17.45 33.47 -1.24
C ARG A 424 -17.54 32.34 -0.21
N SER A 425 -18.71 31.69 -0.12
CA SER A 425 -18.92 30.53 0.77
C SER A 425 -19.76 29.42 0.14
N ASP A 426 -20.09 29.53 -1.14
CA ASP A 426 -21.06 28.66 -1.80
C ASP A 426 -20.56 27.23 -2.01
N LEU A 427 -19.25 27.04 -2.22
CA LEU A 427 -18.65 25.70 -2.38
C LEU A 427 -18.70 24.86 -1.09
N VAL A 428 -18.92 25.45 0.08
CA VAL A 428 -19.14 24.71 1.34
C VAL A 428 -20.27 23.69 1.16
N HIS A 429 -21.32 24.06 0.42
CA HIS A 429 -22.46 23.18 0.18
C HIS A 429 -22.07 21.89 -0.57
N ILE A 430 -21.08 21.95 -1.48
CA ILE A 430 -20.61 20.76 -2.20
C ILE A 430 -20.03 19.74 -1.22
N PHE A 431 -19.13 20.18 -0.35
CA PHE A 431 -18.49 19.30 0.60
C PHE A 431 -19.44 18.83 1.70
N ASP A 432 -20.43 19.65 2.10
CA ASP A 432 -21.52 19.21 2.97
C ASP A 432 -22.34 18.08 2.33
N GLN A 433 -22.66 18.16 1.03
CA GLN A 433 -23.35 17.08 0.32
C GLN A 433 -22.49 15.81 0.23
N LEU A 434 -21.17 15.94 0.00
CA LEU A 434 -20.25 14.79 0.01
C LEU A 434 -20.21 14.12 1.39
N ARG A 435 -20.11 14.90 2.47
CA ARG A 435 -20.20 14.39 3.85
C ARG A 435 -21.52 13.69 4.11
N ASN A 436 -22.65 14.27 3.70
CA ASN A 436 -23.98 13.67 3.84
C ASN A 436 -24.12 12.35 3.05
N LYS A 437 -23.30 12.15 2.02
CA LYS A 437 -23.19 10.91 1.25
C LYS A 437 -22.22 9.90 1.86
N GLY A 438 -21.64 10.19 3.02
CA GLY A 438 -20.73 9.30 3.76
C GLY A 438 -19.26 9.40 3.35
N VAL A 439 -18.87 10.45 2.62
CA VAL A 439 -17.46 10.71 2.31
C VAL A 439 -16.77 11.24 3.56
N GLU A 440 -15.80 10.49 4.07
CA GLU A 440 -14.99 10.82 5.25
C GLU A 440 -13.60 11.32 4.87
N THR A 441 -13.04 10.83 3.74
CA THR A 441 -11.69 11.19 3.30
C THR A 441 -11.67 11.55 1.82
N VAL A 442 -10.98 12.63 1.46
CA VAL A 442 -10.71 13.03 0.08
C VAL A 442 -9.21 13.18 -0.08
N LEU A 443 -8.56 12.24 -0.77
CA LEU A 443 -7.09 12.23 -0.85
C LEU A 443 -6.55 13.46 -1.58
N ARG A 444 -7.22 13.92 -2.64
CA ARG A 444 -6.78 15.03 -3.48
C ARG A 444 -7.92 15.99 -3.75
N VAL A 445 -7.71 17.27 -3.50
CA VAL A 445 -8.70 18.31 -3.76
C VAL A 445 -8.13 19.28 -4.78
N PHE A 446 -8.87 19.50 -5.87
CA PHE A 446 -8.57 20.47 -6.92
C PHE A 446 -9.74 21.45 -7.02
N VAL A 447 -9.53 22.73 -6.71
CA VAL A 447 -10.57 23.77 -6.75
C VAL A 447 -10.05 24.99 -7.49
N GLN A 448 -10.77 25.42 -8.52
CA GLN A 448 -10.50 26.67 -9.24
C GLN A 448 -11.29 27.82 -8.60
N ASP A 449 -10.61 28.67 -7.82
CA ASP A 449 -11.27 29.70 -6.98
C ASP A 449 -10.82 31.15 -7.30
N SER A 450 -9.68 31.37 -7.96
CA SER A 450 -9.17 32.72 -8.24
C SER A 450 -9.75 33.26 -9.53
N ASP A 451 -10.59 34.29 -9.44
CA ASP A 451 -11.28 34.96 -10.55
C ASP A 451 -10.94 36.46 -10.54
N PRO A 452 -10.54 37.08 -11.67
CA PRO A 452 -10.39 38.53 -11.75
C PRO A 452 -11.68 39.31 -11.44
N ASP A 453 -12.84 38.74 -11.76
CA ASP A 453 -14.13 39.42 -11.72
C ASP A 453 -14.98 39.08 -10.48
N SER A 454 -14.51 38.17 -9.62
CA SER A 454 -15.23 37.68 -8.44
C SER A 454 -14.29 37.37 -7.28
N PRO A 455 -14.66 37.70 -6.03
CA PRO A 455 -13.81 37.36 -4.88
C PRO A 455 -13.72 35.85 -4.70
N SER A 456 -12.53 35.35 -4.35
CA SER A 456 -12.34 33.96 -3.94
C SER A 456 -13.08 33.63 -2.64
N HIS A 457 -13.14 32.33 -2.30
CA HIS A 457 -13.74 31.89 -1.05
C HIS A 457 -13.00 32.43 0.17
N SER A 458 -13.74 32.76 1.23
CA SER A 458 -13.12 33.17 2.49
C SER A 458 -12.38 32.03 3.16
N ASP A 459 -11.45 32.40 4.04
CA ASP A 459 -10.63 31.44 4.78
C ASP A 459 -11.54 30.52 5.64
N GLU A 460 -12.54 31.09 6.32
CA GLU A 460 -13.51 30.35 7.12
C GLU A 460 -14.36 29.38 6.27
N ALA A 461 -14.70 29.78 5.04
CA ALA A 461 -15.44 28.92 4.13
C ALA A 461 -14.59 27.73 3.67
N ILE A 462 -13.32 27.97 3.33
CA ILE A 462 -12.37 26.92 2.92
C ILE A 462 -12.13 25.93 4.06
N GLU A 463 -11.91 26.43 5.28
CA GLU A 463 -11.75 25.60 6.47
C GLU A 463 -12.99 24.73 6.70
N LYS A 464 -14.19 25.32 6.70
CA LYS A 464 -15.45 24.59 6.87
C LYS A 464 -15.70 23.58 5.75
N ALA A 465 -15.33 23.90 4.52
CA ALA A 465 -15.50 23.02 3.38
C ALA A 465 -14.70 21.73 3.56
N LEU A 466 -13.44 21.81 4.00
CA LEU A 466 -12.55 20.64 4.04
C LEU A 466 -12.33 20.04 5.43
N GLN A 467 -12.90 20.66 6.48
CA GLN A 467 -12.76 20.22 7.86
C GLN A 467 -13.03 18.72 8.03
N GLY A 468 -12.03 18.02 8.58
CA GLY A 468 -12.15 16.60 8.91
C GLY A 468 -12.10 15.64 7.71
N MET A 469 -11.96 16.14 6.47
CA MET A 469 -11.99 15.30 5.26
C MET A 469 -10.63 14.67 4.91
N GLY A 470 -9.64 14.74 5.80
CA GLY A 470 -8.38 14.00 5.67
C GLY A 470 -7.60 14.28 4.38
N VAL A 471 -7.61 15.51 3.88
CA VAL A 471 -6.96 15.91 2.62
C VAL A 471 -5.45 15.73 2.68
N GLU A 472 -4.89 15.08 1.64
CA GLU A 472 -3.45 14.77 1.55
C GLU A 472 -2.75 15.56 0.43
N VAL A 473 -3.44 15.84 -0.67
CA VAL A 473 -2.98 16.75 -1.74
C VAL A 473 -3.93 17.92 -1.80
N TRP A 474 -3.40 19.09 -1.45
CA TRP A 474 -4.12 20.35 -1.46
C TRP A 474 -3.83 21.12 -2.74
N ASP A 475 -4.85 21.34 -3.55
CA ASP A 475 -4.81 22.27 -4.68
C ASP A 475 -6.05 23.15 -4.70
N TRP A 476 -6.04 24.18 -3.85
CA TRP A 476 -7.05 25.23 -3.84
C TRP A 476 -6.48 26.49 -4.46
N ASN A 477 -6.96 26.83 -5.64
CA ASN A 477 -6.50 27.97 -6.43
C ASN A 477 -7.00 29.29 -5.85
N LYS A 478 -6.48 29.68 -4.69
CA LYS A 478 -6.66 31.01 -4.10
C LYS A 478 -5.29 31.66 -3.95
N THR A 479 -5.11 32.82 -4.59
CA THR A 479 -3.86 33.58 -4.54
C THR A 479 -3.55 34.03 -3.12
N ASP A 480 -2.27 33.90 -2.74
CA ASP A 480 -1.71 34.35 -1.46
C ASP A 480 -2.42 33.80 -0.20
N LEU A 481 -2.91 32.56 -0.27
CA LEU A 481 -3.62 31.90 0.84
C LEU A 481 -2.77 31.80 2.12
N CYS A 482 -3.39 32.07 3.27
CA CYS A 482 -2.75 31.95 4.60
C CYS A 482 -2.42 30.47 4.93
N THR A 483 -1.26 30.22 5.55
CA THR A 483 -0.86 28.86 5.97
C THR A 483 -1.79 28.27 7.03
N GLU A 484 -2.32 29.07 7.94
CA GLU A 484 -3.20 28.58 9.02
C GLU A 484 -4.47 27.92 8.47
N VAL A 485 -4.98 28.43 7.34
CA VAL A 485 -6.12 27.82 6.64
C VAL A 485 -5.79 26.41 6.19
N ILE A 486 -4.61 26.22 5.59
CA ILE A 486 -4.16 24.92 5.09
C ILE A 486 -3.90 23.96 6.27
N VAL A 487 -3.25 24.45 7.33
CA VAL A 487 -2.99 23.67 8.55
C VAL A 487 -4.30 23.22 9.21
N THR A 488 -5.31 24.08 9.25
CA THR A 488 -6.61 23.79 9.87
C THR A 488 -7.45 22.86 9.00
N ALA A 489 -7.53 23.14 7.70
CA ALA A 489 -8.35 22.42 6.75
C ALA A 489 -7.76 21.05 6.36
N ALA A 490 -6.44 20.97 6.23
CA ALA A 490 -5.71 19.80 5.74
C ALA A 490 -4.43 19.50 6.56
N PRO A 491 -4.56 19.16 7.86
CA PRO A 491 -3.42 18.88 8.74
C PRO A 491 -2.60 17.65 8.32
N LYS A 492 -3.12 16.83 7.40
CA LYS A 492 -2.45 15.63 6.85
C LYS A 492 -1.91 15.87 5.44
N ALA A 493 -1.85 17.13 4.99
CA ALA A 493 -1.32 17.46 3.68
C ALA A 493 0.14 17.02 3.55
N ARG A 494 0.40 16.24 2.50
CA ARG A 494 1.72 15.74 2.08
C ARG A 494 2.24 16.53 0.87
N GLU A 495 1.31 17.09 0.11
CA GLU A 495 1.55 17.94 -1.05
C GLU A 495 0.63 19.16 -1.00
N VAL A 496 1.20 20.35 -1.18
CA VAL A 496 0.45 21.61 -1.19
C VAL A 496 0.81 22.41 -2.44
N HIS A 497 -0.20 22.83 -3.18
CA HIS A 497 -0.09 23.78 -4.28
C HIS A 497 -0.44 25.17 -3.78
N LEU A 498 0.47 26.13 -4.03
CA LEU A 498 0.32 27.52 -3.63
C LEU A 498 0.35 28.42 -4.86
N TYR A 499 -0.44 29.48 -4.82
CA TYR A 499 -0.57 30.44 -5.91
C TYR A 499 -0.10 31.81 -5.43
N TRP A 500 0.95 32.33 -6.05
CA TRP A 500 1.68 33.50 -5.56
C TRP A 500 1.53 34.69 -6.49
N SER A 501 1.11 35.82 -5.91
CA SER A 501 0.93 37.10 -6.64
C SER A 501 2.23 37.85 -6.94
N GLY A 502 3.34 37.47 -6.30
CA GLY A 502 4.55 38.30 -6.22
C GLY A 502 4.75 38.95 -4.84
N ASN A 503 3.79 38.81 -3.91
CA ASN A 503 3.92 39.35 -2.56
C ASN A 503 4.97 38.59 -1.73
N ASN A 504 6.14 39.19 -1.55
CA ASN A 504 7.25 38.59 -0.78
C ASN A 504 6.93 38.36 0.70
N ALA A 505 5.99 39.11 1.29
CA ALA A 505 5.60 38.89 2.69
C ALA A 505 4.90 37.53 2.86
N VAL A 506 4.06 37.16 1.91
CA VAL A 506 3.35 35.87 1.88
C VAL A 506 4.35 34.72 1.70
N LEU A 507 5.29 34.85 0.77
CA LEU A 507 6.34 33.85 0.55
C LEU A 507 7.19 33.60 1.81
N ARG A 508 7.48 34.66 2.58
CA ARG A 508 8.15 34.54 3.89
C ARG A 508 7.24 33.87 4.92
N GLY A 509 5.97 34.25 5.00
CA GLY A 509 5.00 33.62 5.90
C GLY A 509 4.77 32.12 5.61
N TRP A 510 4.89 31.69 4.35
CA TRP A 510 4.84 30.26 4.02
C TRP A 510 6.08 29.50 4.50
N SER A 511 7.25 30.14 4.48
CA SER A 511 8.55 29.51 4.77
C SER A 511 9.01 29.61 6.22
N GLU A 512 8.35 30.40 7.05
CA GLU A 512 8.68 30.51 8.47
C GLU A 512 8.29 29.24 9.26
N ALA A 513 8.88 29.09 10.45
CA ALA A 513 8.61 27.93 11.33
C ALA A 513 7.13 27.81 11.73
N GLY A 514 6.41 28.93 11.78
CA GLY A 514 4.97 28.99 12.06
C GLY A 514 4.08 28.71 10.84
N GLY A 515 4.64 28.64 9.63
CA GLY A 515 3.93 28.44 8.38
C GLY A 515 3.76 26.96 8.03
N LEU A 516 4.15 26.58 6.81
CA LEU A 516 3.96 25.22 6.29
C LEU A 516 4.72 24.15 7.08
N ALA A 517 5.77 24.52 7.81
CA ALA A 517 6.52 23.62 8.68
C ALA A 517 5.67 22.98 9.80
N LYS A 518 4.49 23.53 10.10
CA LYS A 518 3.50 22.93 11.01
C LYS A 518 2.89 21.63 10.47
N LEU A 519 2.97 21.36 9.17
CA LEU A 519 2.44 20.15 8.55
C LEU A 519 3.47 19.03 8.63
N PRO A 520 3.32 18.03 9.53
CA PRO A 520 4.37 17.06 9.83
C PRO A 520 4.61 16.07 8.68
N GLU A 521 3.63 15.89 7.80
CA GLU A 521 3.69 14.95 6.67
C GLU A 521 4.03 15.63 5.34
N LEU A 522 4.17 16.96 5.31
CA LEU A 522 4.42 17.73 4.10
C LEU A 522 5.80 17.43 3.53
N GLY A 523 5.82 16.86 2.33
CA GLY A 523 7.05 16.51 1.60
C GLY A 523 7.24 17.29 0.31
N LEU A 524 6.16 17.87 -0.24
CA LEU A 524 6.20 18.59 -1.53
C LEU A 524 5.38 19.88 -1.47
N VAL A 525 5.99 20.98 -1.88
CA VAL A 525 5.30 22.26 -2.10
C VAL A 525 5.48 22.64 -3.56
N LYS A 526 4.38 22.86 -4.28
CA LYS A 526 4.39 23.37 -5.65
C LYS A 526 3.95 24.82 -5.65
N LEU A 527 4.82 25.70 -6.12
CA LEU A 527 4.55 27.12 -6.19
C LEU A 527 4.21 27.52 -7.63
N HIS A 528 2.99 28.01 -7.83
CA HIS A 528 2.50 28.54 -9.09
C HIS A 528 2.63 30.07 -9.09
N ILE A 529 3.41 30.60 -10.02
CA ILE A 529 3.67 32.05 -10.12
C ILE A 529 2.67 32.65 -11.10
N GLN A 530 1.87 33.60 -10.63
CA GLN A 530 0.94 34.31 -11.50
C GLN A 530 1.74 35.37 -12.28
N GLN A 531 2.02 35.12 -13.57
CA GLN A 531 2.67 36.12 -14.42
C GLN A 531 1.68 37.26 -14.71
N VAL A 532 2.00 38.46 -14.23
CA VAL A 532 1.37 39.69 -14.69
C VAL A 532 1.89 39.96 -16.10
N SER A 533 1.14 39.56 -17.12
CA SER A 533 1.35 40.08 -18.48
C SER A 533 1.05 41.57 -18.46
N LEU A 534 2.08 42.41 -18.49
CA LEU A 534 1.93 43.84 -18.75
C LEU A 534 1.22 43.99 -20.11
N PRO A 535 0.17 44.80 -20.24
CA PRO A 535 -0.41 45.09 -21.54
C PRO A 535 0.68 45.72 -22.41
N SER A 536 0.89 45.16 -23.60
CA SER A 536 1.74 45.74 -24.64
C SER A 536 1.34 47.20 -24.84
N GLN A 537 2.25 48.13 -24.56
CA GLN A 537 2.03 49.56 -24.77
C GLN A 537 1.89 49.90 -26.24
#